data_AF-A0A9P0C6Z9-F1
#
_entry.id   AF-A0A9P0C6Z9-F1
#
_cell.length_a   1.000
_cell.length_b   1.000
_cell.length_c   1.000
_cell.angle_alpha   90.00
_cell.angle_beta   90.00
_cell.angle_gamma   90.00
#
_symmetry.space_group_name_H-M   'P 1'
#
loop_
_entity.id
_entity.type
_entity.pdbx_description
1 polymer ?
#
loop_
_entity_poly.entity_id
_entity_poly.type
_entity_poly.pdbx_seq_one_letter_code
_entity_poly.pdbx_strand_id
1 'polypeptide(L)' 'MMFSGFHRIVFFVFEQPNGIMKFSETNYNNAKDSDCRFHFSVENFVRKYNLSDPHAVNFFITRWKLIPTTRAHLIQ' A
#
# COMPACT_ATOMS: atom_id res chain seq x y z
N MET A 1 3.08 -11.46 9.72
CA MET A 1 3.66 -10.22 10.30
C MET A 1 2.62 -9.54 11.20
N MET A 2 2.37 -10.08 12.41
CA MET A 2 1.24 -9.64 13.26
C MET A 2 1.64 -8.79 14.48
N PHE A 3 2.92 -8.40 14.62
CA PHE A 3 3.40 -7.65 15.80
C PHE A 3 4.43 -6.53 15.50
N SER A 4 4.52 -6.03 14.26
CA SER A 4 5.56 -5.04 13.87
C SER A 4 5.24 -3.58 14.26
N GLY A 5 4.21 -3.34 15.07
CA GLY A 5 3.89 -2.01 15.59
C GLY A 5 3.07 -1.15 14.62
N PHE A 6 3.33 0.15 14.61
CA PHE A 6 2.66 1.09 13.71
C PHE A 6 3.32 1.08 12.33
N HIS A 7 2.49 0.97 11.30
CA HIS A 7 2.86 1.02 9.90
C HIS A 7 2.35 2.32 9.29
N ARG A 8 3.15 2.90 8.38
CA ARG A 8 2.73 4.02 7.54
C ARG A 8 2.25 3.46 6.20
N ILE A 9 1.02 3.79 5.83
CA ILE A 9 0.48 3.52 4.49
C ILE A 9 0.51 4.86 3.75
N VAL A 10 1.30 4.92 2.68
CA VAL A 10 1.53 6.14 1.89
C VAL A 10 0.97 5.93 0.49
N PHE A 11 0.14 6.86 0.05
CA PHE A 11 -0.44 6.91 -1.28
C PHE A 11 0.31 7.97 -2.08
N PHE A 12 0.90 7.55 -3.20
CA PHE A 12 1.53 8.43 -4.16
C PHE A 12 0.69 8.49 -5.42
N VAL A 13 0.51 9.70 -5.95
CA VAL A 13 -0.06 9.93 -7.28
C VAL A 13 1.04 10.54 -8.12
N PHE A 14 1.38 9.88 -9.22
CA PHE A 14 2.36 10.37 -10.20
C PHE A 14 1.64 10.78 -11.48
N GLU A 15 2.07 11.89 -12.06
CA GLU A 15 1.60 12.29 -13.39
C GLU A 15 2.14 11.33 -14.45
N GLN A 16 1.29 10.91 -15.39
CA GLN A 16 1.69 10.01 -16.46
C GLN A 16 2.26 10.82 -17.64
N PRO A 17 3.55 10.66 -17.99
CA PRO A 17 4.19 11.58 -18.93
C PRO A 17 3.66 11.48 -20.36
N ASN A 18 3.18 10.30 -20.78
CA ASN A 18 2.80 10.00 -22.17
C ASN A 18 1.37 9.43 -22.30
N GLY A 19 0.47 9.78 -21.37
CA GLY A 19 -0.88 9.19 -21.33
C GLY A 19 -0.87 7.74 -20.86
N ILE A 20 -1.40 6.81 -21.66
CA ILE A 20 -1.54 5.39 -21.26
C ILE A 20 -0.14 4.76 -21.07
N MET A 21 0.18 4.45 -19.82
CA MET A 21 1.40 3.74 -19.47
C MET A 21 1.24 2.21 -19.61
N LYS A 22 2.31 1.53 -20.02
CA LYS A 22 2.39 0.07 -20.02
C LYS A 22 3.28 -0.38 -18.88
N PHE A 23 2.70 -1.11 -17.93
CA PHE A 23 3.41 -1.69 -16.80
C PHE A 23 3.80 -3.13 -17.12
N SER A 24 5.05 -3.50 -16.80
CA SER A 24 5.60 -4.85 -17.00
C SER A 24 5.52 -5.72 -15.74
N GLU A 25 5.05 -5.16 -14.62
CA GLU A 25 4.73 -5.94 -13.43
C GLU A 25 3.61 -6.94 -13.73
N THR A 26 3.64 -8.08 -13.04
CA THR A 26 2.54 -9.04 -13.10
C THR A 26 1.27 -8.39 -12.55
N ASN A 27 0.17 -8.54 -13.30
CA ASN A 27 -1.13 -8.09 -12.82
C ASN A 27 -1.70 -9.10 -11.81
N TYR A 28 -1.52 -8.81 -10.51
CA TYR A 28 -2.05 -9.60 -9.41
C TYR A 28 -3.55 -9.33 -9.23
N ASN A 29 -4.38 -10.01 -10.02
CA ASN A 29 -5.84 -9.86 -10.01
C ASN A 29 -6.54 -10.65 -8.88
N ASN A 30 -5.83 -11.53 -8.16
CA ASN A 30 -6.42 -12.34 -7.11
C ASN A 30 -5.92 -11.91 -5.73
N ALA A 31 -6.83 -11.87 -4.75
CA ALA A 31 -6.49 -11.60 -3.36
C ALA A 31 -5.54 -12.66 -2.75
N LYS A 32 -5.49 -13.86 -3.35
CA LYS A 32 -4.56 -14.94 -2.96
C LYS A 32 -3.11 -14.69 -3.37
N ASP A 33 -2.84 -13.73 -4.25
CA ASP A 33 -1.48 -13.38 -4.70
C ASP A 33 -0.81 -12.34 -3.78
N SER A 34 -1.28 -12.24 -2.52
CA SER A 34 -0.81 -11.23 -1.56
C SER A 34 0.69 -11.31 -1.31
N ASP A 35 1.25 -12.51 -1.38
CA ASP A 35 2.67 -12.74 -1.12
C ASP A 35 3.57 -12.09 -2.18
N CYS A 36 3.04 -11.88 -3.38
CA CYS A 36 3.76 -11.24 -4.46
C CYS A 36 3.84 -9.71 -4.34
N ARG A 37 3.13 -9.11 -3.36
CA ARG A 37 3.12 -7.66 -3.13
C ARG A 37 4.17 -7.20 -2.11
N PHE A 38 4.88 -8.14 -1.48
CA PHE A 38 5.97 -7.82 -0.55
C PHE A 38 7.20 -7.27 -1.30
N HIS A 39 8.06 -6.54 -0.57
CA HIS A 39 9.32 -5.98 -1.08
C HIS A 39 9.21 -4.97 -2.24
N PHE A 40 8.03 -4.39 -2.47
CA PHE A 40 7.87 -3.28 -3.41
C PHE A 40 8.64 -2.04 -2.96
N SER A 41 9.30 -1.35 -3.92
CA SER A 41 9.98 -0.08 -3.71
C SER A 41 9.45 0.97 -4.67
N VAL A 42 8.83 2.03 -4.12
CA VAL A 42 8.34 3.18 -4.89
C VAL A 42 9.48 3.85 -5.66
N GLU A 43 10.65 3.99 -5.06
CA GLU A 43 11.80 4.63 -5.71
C GLU A 43 12.24 3.87 -6.97
N ASN A 44 12.31 2.54 -6.89
CA ASN A 44 12.63 1.71 -8.05
C ASN A 44 11.54 1.77 -9.11
N PHE A 45 10.27 1.84 -8.72
CA PHE A 45 9.15 1.99 -9.64
C PHE A 45 9.19 3.33 -10.39
N VAL A 46 9.44 4.44 -9.67
CA VAL A 46 9.60 5.79 -10.25
C VAL A 46 10.75 5.80 -11.25
N ARG A 47 11.90 5.23 -10.89
CA ARG A 47 13.06 5.12 -11.78
C ARG A 47 12.77 4.27 -13.02
N LYS A 48 12.11 3.11 -12.85
CA LYS A 48 11.79 2.17 -13.93
C LYS A 48 10.90 2.79 -15.01
N TYR A 49 9.95 3.62 -14.60
CA TYR A 49 8.99 4.24 -15.51
C TYR A 49 9.28 5.71 -15.84
N ASN A 50 10.45 6.21 -15.45
CA ASN A 50 10.88 7.59 -15.66
C ASN A 50 9.79 8.60 -15.23
N LEU A 51 9.19 8.33 -14.05
CA LEU A 51 8.23 9.22 -13.44
C LEU A 51 8.97 10.40 -12.78
N SER A 52 8.32 11.56 -12.75
CA SER A 52 8.78 12.73 -12.01
C SER A 52 8.38 12.64 -10.53
N ASP A 53 8.54 13.75 -9.80
CA ASP A 53 8.06 13.86 -8.43
C ASP A 53 6.56 13.56 -8.31
N PRO A 54 6.09 13.03 -7.17
CA PRO A 54 4.68 12.79 -6.95
C PRO A 54 3.87 14.08 -7.13
N HIS A 55 2.84 14.02 -7.95
CA HIS A 55 1.87 15.10 -8.11
C HIS A 55 1.05 15.33 -6.84
N ALA A 56 0.73 14.26 -6.10
CA ALA A 56 0.08 14.33 -4.81
C ALA A 56 0.53 13.18 -3.89
N VAL A 57 0.47 13.43 -2.58
CA VAL A 57 0.76 12.44 -1.55
C VAL A 57 -0.27 12.54 -0.43
N ASN A 58 -0.73 11.39 0.06
CA ASN A 58 -1.49 11.29 1.30
C ASN A 58 -0.99 10.09 2.11
N PHE A 59 -1.15 10.11 3.43
CA PHE A 59 -0.74 8.99 4.26
C PHE A 59 -1.61 8.85 5.51
N PHE A 60 -1.66 7.63 6.05
CA PHE A 60 -2.14 7.39 7.39
C PHE A 60 -1.27 6.36 8.11
N ILE A 61 -1.41 6.31 9.42
CA ILE A 61 -0.71 5.35 10.27
C ILE A 61 -1.73 4.35 10.80
N THR A 62 -1.41 3.07 10.69
CA THR A 62 -2.24 1.98 11.19
C THR A 62 -1.41 0.99 11.99
N ARG A 63 -2.06 0.27 12.91
CA ARG A 63 -1.46 -0.89 13.57
C ARG A 63 -2.52 -1.98 13.66
N TRP A 64 -2.07 -3.22 13.70
CA TRP A 64 -2.98 -4.29 14.05
C TRP A 64 -3.47 -4.11 15.49
N LYS A 65 -4.79 -4.19 15.69
CA LYS A 65 -5.43 -4.16 17.00
C LYS A 65 -6.39 -5.33 17.08
N LEU A 66 -6.15 -6.24 18.02
CA LEU A 66 -7.15 -7.26 18.37
C LEU A 66 -8.35 -6.54 18.99
N ILE A 67 -9.51 -6.67 18.36
CA ILE A 67 -10.78 -6.25 18.94
C ILE A 67 -11.47 -7.52 19.44
N PRO A 68 -11.59 -7.73 20.75
CA PRO A 68 -12.31 -8.89 21.27
C PRO A 68 -13.76 -8.83 20.82
N THR A 69 -14.27 -9.90 20.20
CA THR A 69 -15.66 -10.01 19.76
C THR A 69 -16.63 -10.43 20.88
N THR A 70 -16.15 -10.59 22.11
CA THR A 70 -17.00 -10.98 23.24
C THR A 70 -17.85 -9.81 23.73
N ARG A 71 -19.15 -10.07 23.88
CA ARG A 71 -20.25 -9.20 24.30
C ARG A 71 -20.14 -8.68 25.75
N ALA A 72 -18.94 -8.39 26.25
CA ALA A 72 -18.67 -8.02 27.63
C ALA A 72 -18.42 -6.50 27.84
N HIS A 73 -18.57 -5.67 26.80
CA HIS A 73 -18.24 -4.24 26.84
C HIS A 73 -19.46 -3.30 26.75
N LEU A 74 -20.67 -3.79 27.07
CA LEU A 74 -21.91 -2.99 27.08
C LEU A 74 -22.52 -2.83 28.49
N ILE A 75 -21.76 -3.03 29.56
CA ILE A 75 -22.23 -2.72 30.92
C ILE A 75 -21.10 -2.02 31.68
N GLN A 76 -21.08 -0.69 31.60
CA GLN A 76 -20.57 0.21 32.63
C GLN A 76 -21.26 1.56 32.50
#